data_AF-A0A9D1CF75-F1
#
_entry.id   AF-A0A9D1CF75-F1
#
_cell.length_a   1.000
_cell.length_b   1.000
_cell.length_c   1.000
_cell.angle_alpha   90.00
_cell.angle_beta   90.00
_cell.angle_gamma   90.00
#
_symmetry.space_group_name_H-M   'P 1'
#
loop_
_entity.id
_entity.type
_entity.pdbx_description
1 polymer ?
#
loop_
_entity_poly.entity_id
_entity_poly.type
_entity_poly.pdbx_seq_one_letter_code
_entity_poly.pdbx_strand_id
1 'polypeptide(L)'
;MKHSLKKWMLAGINTLLGWSVEVSRLASVLSSFAVALLVYLFAKKLYGNKTLALLSSFIFLTLGDLILFYGFVAEIDAFHCAVYFSGIVLTFFLLQMGRFKIAFFTAGLFTAFTFLTKGFPALYLPLTKPKTGFTP
;
A
#
# COMPACT_ATOMS: atom_id res chain seq x y z
N MET A 1 -14.91 -2.21 21.48
CA MET A 1 -14.30 -3.37 20.80
C MET A 1 -13.31 -2.84 19.76
N LYS A 2 -12.03 -2.62 20.13
CA LYS A 2 -11.06 -1.87 19.30
C LYS A 2 -10.16 -2.83 18.51
N HIS A 3 -10.35 -2.86 17.18
CA HIS A 3 -9.57 -3.51 16.10
C HIS A 3 -8.59 -4.62 16.51
N SER A 4 -9.08 -5.85 16.48
CA SER A 4 -8.30 -7.06 16.82
C SER A 4 -7.16 -7.32 15.84
N LEU A 5 -7.35 -7.15 14.53
CA LEU A 5 -6.36 -7.59 13.52
C LEU A 5 -5.07 -6.78 13.46
N LYS A 6 -5.10 -5.48 13.80
CA LYS A 6 -3.87 -4.70 14.00
C LYS A 6 -2.97 -5.39 15.03
N LYS A 7 -3.54 -5.89 16.12
CA LYS A 7 -2.80 -6.61 17.17
C LYS A 7 -2.30 -7.97 16.70
N TRP A 8 -3.08 -8.72 15.91
CA TRP A 8 -2.62 -10.01 15.36
C TRP A 8 -1.47 -9.84 14.38
N MET A 9 -1.52 -8.82 13.53
CA MET A 9 -0.45 -8.54 12.58
C MET A 9 0.80 -8.01 13.28
N LEU A 10 0.63 -7.11 14.27
CA LEU A 10 1.73 -6.63 15.11
C LEU A 10 2.33 -7.77 15.96
N ALA A 11 1.49 -8.65 16.50
CA ALA A 11 1.92 -9.83 17.22
C ALA A 11 2.69 -10.79 16.31
N GLY A 12 2.25 -11.01 15.07
CA GLY A 12 2.98 -11.82 14.09
C GLY A 12 4.37 -11.27 13.78
N ILE A 13 4.48 -9.95 13.56
CA ILE A 13 5.76 -9.27 13.33
C ILE A 13 6.65 -9.36 14.58
N ASN A 14 6.09 -9.13 15.77
CA ASN A 14 6.83 -9.18 17.04
C ASN A 14 7.22 -10.61 17.45
N THR A 15 6.47 -11.64 17.04
CA THR A 15 6.88 -13.04 17.22
C THR A 15 8.07 -13.43 16.34
N LEU A 16 8.24 -12.77 15.19
CA LEU A 16 9.34 -13.03 14.25
C LEU A 16 10.61 -12.22 14.58
N LEU A 17 10.46 -10.98 15.06
CA LEU A 17 11.57 -10.04 15.27
C LEU A 17 11.87 -9.73 16.75
N GLY A 18 11.05 -10.21 17.67
CA GLY A 18 11.17 -9.97 19.10
C GLY A 18 10.32 -8.80 19.59
N TRP A 19 9.82 -8.92 20.82
CA TRP A 19 8.97 -7.91 21.45
C TRP A 19 9.82 -6.76 21.99
N SER A 20 10.08 -5.76 21.16
CA SER A 20 10.72 -4.51 21.56
C SER A 20 10.12 -3.30 20.83
N VAL A 21 10.23 -2.12 21.43
CA VAL A 21 9.69 -0.88 20.86
C VAL A 21 10.50 -0.47 19.63
N GLU A 22 11.80 -0.74 19.67
CA GLU A 22 12.77 -0.49 18.62
C GLU A 22 12.46 -1.33 17.38
N VAL A 23 12.12 -2.61 17.56
CA VAL A 23 11.70 -3.51 16.47
C VAL A 23 10.40 -3.02 15.82
N SER A 24 9.45 -2.55 16.62
CA SER A 24 8.19 -2.00 16.10
C SER A 24 8.42 -0.72 15.27
N ARG A 25 9.33 0.16 15.70
CA ARG A 25 9.74 1.35 14.92
C ARG A 25 10.44 0.96 13.62
N LEU A 26 11.35 -0.01 13.68
CA LEU A 26 12.09 -0.48 12.52
C LEU A 26 11.15 -1.11 11.49
N ALA A 27 10.14 -1.85 11.92
CA ALA A 27 9.11 -2.40 11.03
C ALA A 27 8.30 -1.30 10.30
N SER A 28 7.94 -0.21 10.99
CA SER A 28 7.27 0.94 10.35
C SER A 28 8.17 1.65 9.34
N VAL A 29 9.45 1.88 9.68
CA VAL A 29 10.43 2.48 8.76
C VAL A 29 10.64 1.60 7.53
N LEU A 30 10.87 0.29 7.72
CA LEU A 30 11.01 -0.66 6.61
C LEU A 30 9.76 -0.69 5.72
N SER A 31 8.57 -0.58 6.31
CA SER A 31 7.32 -0.51 5.54
C SER A 31 7.27 0.74 4.66
N SER A 32 7.68 1.91 5.18
CA SER A 32 7.75 3.15 4.39
C SER A 32 8.76 3.04 3.23
N PHE A 33 9.91 2.41 3.45
CA PHE A 33 10.87 2.11 2.38
C PHE A 33 10.30 1.14 1.34
N ALA A 34 9.54 0.13 1.76
CA ALA A 34 8.86 -0.78 0.85
C ALA A 34 7.85 -0.04 -0.04
N VAL A 35 7.11 0.93 0.51
CA VAL A 35 6.20 1.77 -0.31
C VAL A 35 6.98 2.66 -1.26
N ALA A 36 8.08 3.27 -0.83
CA ALA A 36 8.94 4.07 -1.70
C ALA A 36 9.47 3.25 -2.89
N LEU A 37 9.85 1.99 -2.65
CA LEU A 37 10.27 1.06 -3.70
C LEU A 37 9.11 0.72 -4.64
N LEU A 38 7.89 0.51 -4.12
CA LEU A 38 6.70 0.32 -4.95
C LEU A 38 6.39 1.55 -5.82
N VAL A 39 6.52 2.76 -5.26
CA VAL A 39 6.36 4.02 -6.01
C VAL A 39 7.39 4.10 -7.13
N TYR A 40 8.65 3.76 -6.86
CA TYR A 40 9.70 3.71 -7.88
C TYR A 40 9.34 2.72 -9.01
N LEU A 41 8.97 1.49 -8.66
CA LEU A 41 8.61 0.46 -9.65
C LEU A 41 7.41 0.88 -10.50
N PHE A 42 6.40 1.47 -9.85
CA PHE A 42 5.20 1.97 -10.51
C PHE A 42 5.52 3.12 -11.47
N ALA A 43 6.22 4.15 -11.00
CA ALA A 43 6.60 5.30 -11.80
C ALA A 43 7.53 4.92 -12.96
N LYS A 44 8.48 3.99 -12.74
CA LYS A 44 9.35 3.47 -13.79
C LYS A 44 8.54 2.77 -14.89
N LYS A 45 7.54 1.98 -14.52
CA LYS A 45 6.70 1.27 -15.49
C LYS A 45 5.70 2.20 -16.19
N LEU A 46 5.25 3.26 -15.54
CA LEU A 46 4.31 4.23 -16.12
C LEU A 46 5.00 5.20 -17.09
N TYR A 47 6.15 5.76 -16.71
CA TYR A 47 6.83 6.81 -17.48
C TYR A 47 8.04 6.32 -18.29
N GLY A 48 8.53 5.09 -18.05
CA GLY A 48 9.73 4.55 -18.71
C GLY A 48 11.04 5.25 -18.33
N ASN A 49 11.01 6.31 -17.52
CA ASN A 49 12.16 7.13 -17.18
C ASN A 49 12.64 6.87 -15.74
N LYS A 50 13.89 6.43 -15.59
CA LYS A 50 14.51 6.12 -14.29
C LYS A 50 14.63 7.35 -13.39
N THR A 51 14.92 8.53 -13.95
CA THR A 51 15.12 9.77 -13.19
C THR A 51 13.82 10.22 -12.56
N LEU A 52 12.71 10.19 -13.31
CA LEU A 52 11.38 10.51 -12.80
C LEU A 52 10.93 9.51 -11.74
N ALA A 53 11.24 8.22 -11.92
CA ALA A 53 10.93 7.20 -10.94
C ALA A 53 11.69 7.41 -9.62
N LEU A 54 12.99 7.69 -9.69
CA LEU A 54 13.82 8.01 -8.53
C LEU A 54 13.31 9.26 -7.82
N LEU A 55 13.04 10.33 -8.57
CA LEU A 55 12.50 11.58 -8.03
C LEU A 55 11.18 11.34 -7.29
N SER A 56 10.27 10.56 -7.88
CA SER A 56 8.97 10.22 -7.27
C SER A 56 9.13 9.47 -5.95
N SER A 57 10.01 8.46 -5.90
CA SER A 57 10.29 7.72 -4.66
C SER A 57 11.00 8.57 -3.61
N PHE A 58 11.87 9.49 -4.05
CA PHE A 58 12.61 10.37 -3.14
C PHE A 58 11.69 11.41 -2.53
N ILE A 59 10.84 12.04 -3.35
CA ILE A 59 9.78 12.95 -2.88
C ILE A 59 8.92 12.23 -1.85
N PHE A 60 8.48 11.00 -2.15
CA PHE A 60 7.69 10.17 -1.22
C PHE A 60 8.39 9.94 0.13
N LEU A 61 9.69 9.62 0.13
CA LEU A 61 10.47 9.46 1.37
C LEU A 61 10.64 10.80 2.12
N THR A 62 10.75 11.92 1.41
CA THR A 62 10.92 13.25 2.05
C THR A 62 9.64 13.84 2.63
N LEU A 63 8.46 13.22 2.42
CA LEU A 63 7.25 13.61 3.16
C LEU A 63 7.47 13.30 4.66
N GLY A 64 7.71 14.36 5.44
CA GLY A 64 8.09 14.27 6.86
C GLY A 64 7.13 13.42 7.70
N ASP A 65 5.83 13.42 7.39
CA ASP A 65 4.85 12.58 8.09
C ASP A 65 5.14 11.07 7.97
N LEU A 66 5.69 10.60 6.86
CA LEU A 66 5.82 9.17 6.63
C LEU A 66 7.03 8.53 7.32
N ILE A 67 8.16 9.23 7.35
CA ILE A 67 9.38 8.72 7.98
C ILE A 67 9.50 9.22 9.42
N LEU A 68 9.26 10.51 9.66
CA LEU A 68 9.48 11.11 10.97
C LEU A 68 8.30 10.88 11.91
N PHE A 69 7.07 11.05 11.45
CA PHE A 69 5.90 10.86 12.34
C PHE A 69 5.55 9.37 12.50
N TYR A 70 5.28 8.66 11.40
CA TYR A 70 4.90 7.26 11.45
C TYR A 70 6.03 6.30 11.88
N GLY A 71 7.29 6.61 11.54
CA GLY A 71 8.46 5.85 12.00
C GLY A 71 8.73 6.01 13.50
N PHE A 72 8.51 7.19 14.07
CA PHE A 72 8.76 7.46 15.49
C PHE A 72 7.68 6.88 16.40
N VAL A 73 6.41 6.97 15.96
CA VAL A 73 5.24 6.45 16.69
C VAL A 73 5.14 4.91 16.62
N ALA A 74 5.94 4.25 15.75
CA ALA A 74 5.83 2.81 15.47
C ALA A 74 4.41 2.41 15.07
N GLU A 75 3.75 3.27 14.29
CA GLU A 75 2.35 3.06 13.94
C GLU A 75 2.25 2.09 12.75
N ILE A 76 1.30 1.17 12.84
CA ILE A 76 1.03 0.16 11.80
C ILE A 76 0.44 0.76 10.51
N ASP A 77 0.16 2.06 10.51
CA ASP A 77 -0.43 2.78 9.39
C ASP A 77 0.50 2.83 8.17
N ALA A 78 1.82 2.80 8.36
CA ALA A 78 2.79 2.67 7.26
C ALA A 78 2.65 1.34 6.52
N PHE A 79 2.43 0.24 7.25
CA PHE A 79 2.17 -1.07 6.64
C PHE A 79 0.81 -1.11 5.94
N HIS A 80 -0.20 -0.48 6.53
CA HIS A 80 -1.52 -0.35 5.90
C HIS A 80 -1.43 0.38 4.56
N CYS A 81 -0.67 1.47 4.50
CA CYS A 81 -0.38 2.18 3.24
C CYS A 81 0.31 1.28 2.22
N ALA A 82 1.27 0.44 2.64
CA ALA A 82 1.96 -0.49 1.75
C ALA A 82 1.01 -1.52 1.11
N VAL A 83 0.14 -2.15 1.93
CA VAL A 83 -0.86 -3.10 1.44
C VAL A 83 -1.89 -2.42 0.54
N TYR A 84 -2.35 -1.22 0.92
CA TYR A 84 -3.33 -0.48 0.12
C TYR A 84 -2.75 -0.06 -1.24
N PHE A 85 -1.54 0.52 -1.24
CA PHE A 85 -0.89 0.98 -2.46
C PHE A 85 -0.51 -0.18 -3.39
N SER A 86 0.00 -1.29 -2.84
CA SER A 86 0.27 -2.50 -3.64
C SER A 86 -0.99 -3.07 -4.27
N GLY A 87 -2.13 -3.06 -3.57
CA GLY A 87 -3.44 -3.45 -4.11
C GLY A 87 -3.84 -2.58 -5.31
N ILE A 88 -3.73 -1.24 -5.19
CA ILE A 88 -4.04 -0.31 -6.28
C ILE A 88 -3.13 -0.56 -7.48
N VAL A 89 -1.82 -0.67 -7.27
CA VAL A 89 -0.83 -0.90 -8.33
C VAL A 89 -1.09 -2.22 -9.05
N LEU A 90 -1.40 -3.27 -8.31
CA LEU A 90 -1.73 -4.58 -8.86
C LEU A 90 -3.01 -4.50 -9.71
N THR A 91 -4.09 -3.94 -9.16
CA THR A 91 -5.35 -3.75 -9.89
C THR A 91 -5.15 -2.92 -11.16
N PHE A 92 -4.37 -1.84 -11.10
CA PHE A 92 -4.04 -1.01 -12.26
C PHE A 92 -3.36 -1.83 -13.36
N PHE A 93 -2.34 -2.63 -13.02
CA PHE A 93 -1.67 -3.46 -14.02
C PHE A 93 -2.56 -4.57 -14.59
N LEU A 94 -3.42 -5.20 -13.77
CA LEU A 94 -4.34 -6.22 -14.28
C LEU A 94 -5.42 -5.64 -15.20
N LEU A 95 -5.87 -4.41 -14.94
CA LEU A 95 -6.77 -3.68 -15.83
C LEU A 95 -6.08 -3.34 -17.16
N GLN A 96 -4.82 -2.86 -17.13
CA GLN A 96 -4.03 -2.65 -18.35
C GLN A 96 -3.86 -3.93 -19.19
N MET A 97 -3.72 -5.09 -18.54
CA MET A 97 -3.62 -6.39 -19.22
C MET A 97 -4.97 -6.95 -19.72
N GLY A 98 -6.08 -6.22 -19.56
CA GLY A 98 -7.42 -6.66 -19.96
C GLY A 98 -8.00 -7.80 -19.09
N ARG A 99 -7.37 -8.13 -17.95
CA ARG A 99 -7.79 -9.24 -17.08
C ARG A 99 -8.78 -8.76 -16.01
N PHE A 100 -9.92 -8.23 -16.45
CA PHE A 100 -10.91 -7.56 -15.59
C PHE A 100 -11.42 -8.43 -14.43
N LYS A 101 -11.74 -9.71 -14.66
CA LYS A 101 -12.25 -10.61 -13.60
C LYS A 101 -11.26 -10.78 -12.44
N ILE A 102 -9.99 -10.96 -12.78
CA ILE A 102 -8.92 -11.14 -11.80
C ILE A 102 -8.63 -9.80 -11.11
N ALA A 103 -8.66 -8.69 -11.84
CA ALA A 103 -8.49 -7.34 -11.28
C ALA A 103 -9.57 -7.00 -10.23
N PHE A 104 -10.83 -7.33 -10.50
CA PHE A 104 -11.92 -7.12 -9.55
C PHE A 104 -11.81 -8.03 -8.33
N PHE A 105 -11.43 -9.29 -8.53
CA PHE A 105 -11.23 -10.22 -7.42
C PHE A 105 -10.07 -9.79 -6.52
N THR A 106 -8.92 -9.43 -7.09
CA THR A 106 -7.77 -8.96 -6.31
C THR A 106 -8.07 -7.62 -5.65
N ALA A 107 -8.73 -6.68 -6.34
CA ALA A 107 -9.17 -5.42 -5.73
C ALA A 107 -10.08 -5.67 -4.53
N GLY A 108 -11.10 -6.54 -4.68
CA GLY A 108 -12.00 -6.91 -3.57
C GLY A 108 -11.27 -7.54 -2.40
N LEU A 109 -10.29 -8.40 -2.66
CA LEU A 109 -9.47 -9.04 -1.63
C LEU A 109 -8.61 -8.00 -0.87
N PHE A 110 -7.90 -7.13 -1.58
CA PHE A 110 -7.08 -6.07 -0.97
C PHE A 110 -7.93 -5.03 -0.24
N THR A 111 -9.11 -4.67 -0.77
CA THR A 111 -10.09 -3.81 -0.11
C THR A 111 -10.64 -4.46 1.16
N ALA A 112 -10.92 -5.76 1.14
CA ALA A 112 -11.34 -6.49 2.35
C ALA A 112 -10.22 -6.51 3.40
N PHE A 113 -8.96 -6.78 3.01
CA PHE A 113 -7.82 -6.75 3.93
C PHE A 113 -7.59 -5.36 4.55
N THR A 114 -7.72 -4.29 3.75
CA THR A 114 -7.52 -2.91 4.18
C THR A 114 -8.69 -2.38 5.02
N PHE A 115 -9.91 -2.81 4.72
CA PHE A 115 -11.10 -2.58 5.54
C PHE A 115 -10.99 -3.27 6.90
N LEU A 116 -10.45 -4.49 6.92
CA LEU A 116 -10.29 -5.25 8.16
C LEU A 116 -9.22 -4.66 9.09
N THR A 117 -8.25 -3.93 8.54
CA THR A 117 -7.16 -3.28 9.29
C THR A 117 -7.55 -1.92 9.88
N LYS A 118 -8.33 -1.08 9.18
CA LYS A 118 -8.65 0.29 9.66
C LYS A 118 -10.15 0.66 9.67
N GLY A 119 -11.03 -0.21 9.20
CA GLY A 119 -12.48 0.03 9.15
C GLY A 119 -12.92 0.81 7.90
N PHE A 120 -14.01 1.58 8.04
CA PHE A 120 -14.76 2.24 6.96
C PHE A 120 -14.00 3.16 5.96
N PRO A 121 -12.82 3.75 6.25
CA PRO A 121 -12.13 4.59 5.26
C PRO A 121 -11.52 3.83 4.08
N ALA A 122 -11.53 2.49 4.09
CA ALA A 122 -10.87 1.66 3.08
C ALA A 122 -11.79 1.23 1.92
N LEU A 123 -13.00 1.77 1.79
CA LEU A 123 -13.96 1.42 0.74
C LEU A 123 -13.50 1.99 -0.62
N TYR A 124 -12.49 1.37 -1.21
CA TYR A 124 -12.08 1.60 -2.59
C TYR A 124 -12.92 0.70 -3.49
N LEU A 125 -14.17 1.10 -3.74
CA LEU A 125 -15.02 0.46 -4.74
C LEU A 125 -14.81 1.20 -6.06
N PRO A 126 -14.19 0.60 -7.09
CA PRO A 126 -14.10 1.24 -8.40
C PRO A 126 -15.50 1.26 -9.03
N LEU A 127 -16.24 2.35 -8.80
CA LEU A 127 -17.59 2.59 -9.31
C LEU A 127 -17.61 3.11 -10.76
N THR A 128 -16.60 2.81 -11.57
CA THR A 128 -16.62 3.16 -12.99
C THR A 128 -17.27 2.02 -13.78
N LYS A 129 -18.57 2.16 -14.05
CA LYS A 129 -19.20 1.43 -15.16
C LYS A 129 -18.41 1.73 -16.44
N PRO A 130 -18.04 0.74 -17.26
CA PRO A 130 -17.42 1.01 -18.55
C PRO A 130 -18.42 1.78 -19.41
N LYS A 131 -18.06 3.00 -19.82
CA LYS A 131 -18.70 3.63 -20.97
C LYS A 131 -18.28 2.80 -22.18
N THR A 132 -19.21 2.02 -22.70
CA THR A 132 -19.12 1.42 -24.04
C THR A 132 -19.02 2.54 -25.06
N GLY A 133 -17.86 2.66 -25.72
CA GLY A 133 -17.67 3.60 -26.83
C GLY A 133 -16.24 4.13 -26.92
N PHE A 134 -15.32 3.29 -27.38
CA PHE A 134 -14.07 3.75 -28.00
C PHE A 134 -14.09 3.18 -29.42
N THR A 135 -14.49 4.01 -30.38
CA THR A 135 -14.25 3.78 -31.81
C THR A 135 -13.06 4.65 -32.23
N PRO A 136 -12.20 4.15 -33.14
CA PRO A 136 -10.80 4.55 -33.31
C PRO A 136 -10.57 6.00 -33.72
#